data_AF-A0A2M9WHY5-F1
#
_entry.id   AF-A0A2M9WHY5-F1
#
_cell.length_a   1.000
_cell.length_b   1.000
_cell.length_c   1.000
_cell.angle_alpha   90.00
_cell.angle_beta   90.00
_cell.angle_gamma   90.00
#
_symmetry.space_group_name_H-M   'P 1'
#
loop_
_entity.id
_entity.type
_entity.pdbx_description
1 polymer ?
#
loop_
_entity_poly.entity_id
_entity_poly.type
_entity_poly.pdbx_seq_one_letter_code
_entity_poly.pdbx_strand_id
1 'polypeptide(L)' 'MTWVGSLEDARYNIDAWRIHYNQSRPHSALGLMTPTEFAKKSAGCQN' A
#
# COMPACT_ATOMS: atom_id res chain seq x y z
N MET A 1 3.66 -24.04 -18.52
CA MET A 1 2.59 -23.41 -17.72
C MET A 1 3.19 -22.17 -17.10
N THR A 2 2.88 -20.99 -17.64
CA THR A 2 3.38 -19.74 -17.06
C THR A 2 2.68 -19.54 -15.72
N TRP A 3 3.47 -19.41 -14.65
CA TRP A 3 3.01 -19.21 -13.27
C TRP A 3 2.45 -17.79 -13.05
N VAL A 4 2.65 -16.90 -14.02
CA VAL A 4 1.99 -15.59 -14.07
C VAL A 4 1.00 -15.60 -15.23
N GLY A 5 -0.19 -15.03 -15.03
CA GLY A 5 -1.14 -14.78 -16.11
C GLY A 5 -0.59 -13.81 -17.16
N SER A 6 -1.47 -13.18 -17.93
CA SER A 6 -1.11 -12.07 -18.83
C SER A 6 -0.48 -10.90 -18.04
N LEU A 7 0.31 -10.05 -18.69
CA LEU A 7 0.91 -8.85 -18.07
C LEU A 7 -0.14 -7.93 -17.43
N GLU A 8 -1.34 -7.88 -18.00
CA GLU A 8 -2.49 -7.12 -17.49
C GLU A 8 -2.96 -7.65 -16.13
N ASP A 9 -3.05 -8.97 -15.97
CA ASP A 9 -3.42 -9.63 -14.71
C ASP A 9 -2.37 -9.38 -13.63
N ALA A 10 -1.08 -9.50 -13.99
CA ALA A 10 0.00 -9.19 -13.08
C ALA A 10 -0.04 -7.71 -12.62
N ARG A 11 -0.32 -6.78 -13.53
CA ARG A 11 -0.46 -5.35 -13.20
C ARG A 11 -1.63 -5.13 -12.26
N TYR A 12 -2.79 -5.74 -12.55
CA TYR A 12 -3.98 -5.64 -11.72
C TYR A 12 -3.72 -6.16 -10.30
N ASN A 13 -3.13 -7.35 -10.18
CA ASN A 13 -2.85 -7.95 -8.88
C ASN A 13 -1.86 -7.10 -8.07
N ILE A 14 -0.80 -6.57 -8.69
CA ILE A 14 0.16 -5.69 -8.00
C ILE A 14 -0.52 -4.40 -7.51
N ASP A 15 -1.37 -3.79 -8.33
CA ASP A 15 -2.05 -2.55 -7.94
C ASP A 15 -3.04 -2.77 -6.78
N ALA A 16 -3.84 -3.83 -6.88
CA ALA A 16 -4.74 -4.25 -5.81
C ALA A 16 -4.00 -4.52 -4.50
N TRP A 17 -2.87 -5.22 -4.57
CA TRP A 17 -2.00 -5.45 -3.41
C TRP A 17 -1.44 -4.15 -2.83
N ARG A 18 -1.01 -3.22 -3.68
CA ARG A 18 -0.43 -1.94 -3.26
C ARG A 18 -1.45 -1.09 -2.52
N ILE A 19 -2.68 -1.01 -3.03
CA ILE A 19 -3.78 -0.28 -2.40
C ILE A 19 -4.09 -0.92 -1.03
N HIS A 20 -4.30 -2.23 -0.99
CA HIS A 20 -4.65 -2.94 0.24
C HIS A 20 -3.57 -2.79 1.32
N TYR A 21 -2.29 -2.92 0.94
CA TYR A 21 -1.17 -2.76 1.87
C TYR A 21 -1.14 -1.35 2.46
N ASN A 22 -1.25 -0.32 1.61
CA ASN A 22 -1.17 1.07 2.04
C ASN A 22 -2.35 1.51 2.91
N GLN A 23 -3.51 0.88 2.77
CA GLN A 23 -4.74 1.27 3.48
C GLN A 23 -5.02 0.44 4.74
N SER A 24 -4.69 -0.84 4.74
CA SER A 24 -5.22 -1.79 5.74
C SER A 24 -4.16 -2.42 6.64
N ARG A 25 -2.87 -2.23 6.35
CA ARG A 25 -1.78 -2.85 7.14
C ARG A 25 -1.16 -1.83 8.09
N PRO A 26 -1.41 -1.93 9.41
CA PRO A 26 -0.70 -1.12 10.39
C PRO A 26 0.74 -1.64 10.58
N HIS A 27 1.70 -0.72 10.67
CA HIS A 27 3.10 -1.05 10.85
C HIS A 27 3.63 -0.51 12.18
N SER A 28 4.26 -1.36 12.99
CA SER A 28 4.84 -0.95 14.28
C SER A 28 5.91 0.15 14.13
N ALA A 29 6.71 0.11 13.05
CA ALA A 29 7.66 1.18 12.72
C ALA A 29 7.01 2.54 12.43
N LEU A 30 5.73 2.56 12.02
CA LEU A 30 4.94 3.77 11.82
C LEU A 30 4.05 4.10 13.03
N GLY A 31 4.31 3.49 14.19
CA GLY A 31 3.49 3.68 15.39
C GLY A 31 2.10 3.02 15.29
N LEU A 32 2.03 1.84 14.65
CA LEU A 32 0.79 1.11 14.35
C LEU A 32 -0.16 1.84 13.38
N MET A 33 0.36 2.82 12.63
CA MET A 33 -0.36 3.48 11.55
C MET A 33 -0.17 2.73 10.24
N THR A 34 -1.16 2.86 9.35
CA THR A 34 -1.00 2.42 7.97
C THR A 34 -0.15 3.44 7.20
N PRO A 35 0.49 3.07 6.08
CA PRO A 35 1.27 4.01 5.28
C PRO A 35 0.48 5.26 4.89
N THR A 36 -0.81 5.09 4.54
CA THR A 36 -1.71 6.20 4.21
C THR A 36 -1.94 7.14 5.40
N GLU A 37 -2.20 6.59 6.58
CA GLU A 37 -2.43 7.39 7.79
C GLU A 37 -1.16 8.14 8.23
N PHE A 38 -0.01 7.49 8.11
CA PHE A 38 1.28 8.13 8.36
C PHE A 38 1.53 9.30 7.40
N ALA A 39 1.30 9.11 6.10
CA ALA A 39 1.48 10.16 5.09
C ALA A 39 0.58 11.37 5.35
N LYS A 40 -0.69 11.15 5.71
CA LYS A 40 -1.62 12.22 6.11
C LYS A 40 -1.12 12.99 7.34
N LYS A 41 -0.62 12.27 8.35
CA LYS A 41 -0.06 12.88 9.56
C LYS A 41 1.18 13.73 9.25
N SER A 42 2.08 13.25 8.38
CA SER A 42 3.27 14.03 7.99
C SER A 42 2.93 15.28 7.18
N ALA A 43 1.89 15.24 6.32
CA ALA A 43 1.44 16.40 5.57
C ALA A 43 0.81 17.48 6.46
N GLY A 44 0.22 17.10 7.60
CA GLY A 44 -0.38 18.03 8.56
C GLY A 44 0.62 18.80 9.43
N CYS A 45 1.88 18.36 9.54
CA CYS A 45 2.92 19.02 10.35
C CYS A 45 3.82 20.00 9.56
N GLN A 46 3.51 20.30 8.30
CA GLN A 46 4.29 21.24 7.47
C GLN A 46 3.82 22.72 7.58
N ASN A 47 3.00 23.08 8.57
CA ASN A 47 2.63 24.47 8.86
C ASN A 47 3.15 24.90 10.24
#